data_AF-A0AAE8NKT4-F1
#
_entry.id   AF-A0AAE8NKT4-F1
#
_cell.length_a   1.000
_cell.length_b   1.000
_cell.length_c   1.000
_cell.angle_alpha   90.00
_cell.angle_beta   90.00
_cell.angle_gamma   90.00
#
_symmetry.space_group_name_H-M   'P 1'
#
loop_
_entity.id
_entity.type
_entity.pdbx_description
1 polymer ?
#
loop_
_entity_poly.entity_id
_entity_poly.type
_entity_poly.pdbx_seq_one_letter_code
_entity_poly.pdbx_strand_id
1 'polypeptide(L)'
;MKHPARYLACSALLVMSFAAHAAPTLTPAQCHDYPFVHTHGPVSHQQLINELNELESVGYNPSSGDESSYPDDIDSAQARLMNEYQKDCTGAANTVASNGN
;
A
#
# COMPACT_ATOMS: atom_id res chain seq x y z
N MET A 1 -39.03 29.01 33.08
CA MET A 1 -37.72 28.73 32.44
C MET A 1 -37.03 27.58 33.18
N LYS A 2 -37.16 26.32 32.76
CA LYS A 2 -36.51 25.16 33.41
C LYS A 2 -36.47 23.92 32.48
N HIS A 3 -35.81 24.02 31.32
CA HIS A 3 -35.47 22.85 30.49
C HIS A 3 -34.04 22.92 29.87
N PRO A 4 -32.95 23.15 30.64
CA PRO A 4 -31.61 23.02 30.08
C PRO A 4 -31.18 21.55 29.94
N ALA A 5 -31.78 20.63 30.70
CA ALA A 5 -31.33 19.23 30.77
C ALA A 5 -31.79 18.35 29.59
N ARG A 6 -32.83 18.75 28.85
CA ARG A 6 -33.41 17.92 27.76
C ARG A 6 -32.66 18.10 26.43
N TYR A 7 -32.03 19.25 26.22
CA TYR A 7 -31.22 19.52 25.03
C TYR A 7 -29.82 18.91 25.12
N LEU A 8 -29.36 18.63 26.34
CA LEU A 8 -28.06 17.98 26.59
C LEU A 8 -28.08 16.48 26.29
N ALA A 9 -29.27 15.87 26.18
CA ALA A 9 -29.41 14.45 25.86
C ALA A 9 -29.34 14.15 24.35
N CYS A 10 -29.58 15.13 23.48
CA CYS A 10 -29.62 14.90 22.02
C CYS A 10 -28.27 15.04 21.32
N SER A 11 -27.24 15.60 21.96
CA SER A 11 -25.90 15.73 21.37
C SER A 11 -25.02 14.48 21.50
N ALA A 12 -25.49 13.44 22.19
CA ALA A 12 -24.69 12.24 22.47
C ALA A 12 -24.73 11.16 21.37
N LEU A 13 -25.48 11.34 20.27
CA LEU A 13 -25.76 10.26 19.30
C LEU A 13 -25.19 10.48 17.89
N LEU A 14 -24.25 11.42 17.69
CA LEU A 14 -23.58 11.62 16.40
C LEU A 14 -22.06 11.50 16.49
N VAL A 15 -21.56 10.42 17.07
CA VAL A 15 -20.20 9.95 16.79
C VAL A 15 -20.32 8.84 15.77
N MET A 16 -20.46 9.22 14.49
CA MET A 16 -20.28 8.28 13.39
C MET A 16 -18.80 7.89 13.37
N SER A 17 -18.53 6.63 13.68
CA SER A 17 -17.20 6.04 13.63
C SER A 17 -16.59 6.20 12.25
N PHE A 18 -15.50 6.96 12.16
CA PHE A 18 -14.59 6.91 11.02
C PHE A 18 -13.81 5.61 11.13
N ALA A 19 -14.26 4.55 10.45
CA ALA A 19 -13.40 3.39 10.23
C ALA A 19 -12.24 3.87 9.35
N ALA A 20 -11.05 4.00 9.94
CA ALA A 20 -9.84 4.27 9.20
C ALA A 20 -9.62 3.10 8.22
N HIS A 21 -9.96 3.33 6.96
CA HIS A 21 -9.59 2.43 5.88
C HIS A 21 -8.07 2.54 5.73
N ALA A 22 -7.37 1.63 6.40
CA ALA A 22 -5.98 1.35 6.09
C ALA A 22 -5.92 0.95 4.61
N ALA A 23 -5.00 1.55 3.86
CA ALA A 23 -4.73 1.16 2.49
C ALA A 23 -4.46 -0.36 2.45
N PRO A 24 -4.85 -1.06 1.37
CA PRO A 24 -4.52 -2.47 1.22
C PRO A 24 -3.00 -2.61 1.23
N THR A 25 -2.48 -3.25 2.29
CA THR A 25 -1.06 -3.61 2.41
C THR A 25 -0.84 -4.96 1.75
N LEU A 26 0.38 -5.19 1.26
CA LEU A 26 0.79 -6.52 0.79
C LEU A 26 0.56 -7.57 1.88
N THR A 27 0.09 -8.74 1.47
CA THR A 27 -0.05 -9.88 2.36
C THR A 27 1.32 -10.42 2.78
N PRO A 28 1.43 -11.12 3.92
CA PRO A 28 2.68 -11.78 4.31
C PRO A 28 3.24 -12.70 3.22
N ALA A 29 2.36 -13.40 2.48
CA ALA A 29 2.77 -14.26 1.38
C ALA A 29 3.42 -13.48 0.23
N GLN A 30 2.84 -12.33 -0.15
CA GLN A 30 3.39 -11.45 -1.19
C GLN A 30 4.75 -10.86 -0.79
N CYS A 31 4.93 -10.54 0.49
CA CYS A 31 6.22 -10.07 1.02
C CYS A 31 7.35 -11.12 0.97
N HIS A 32 7.00 -12.38 0.69
CA HIS A 32 7.94 -13.49 0.54
C HIS A 32 7.96 -14.06 -0.89
N ASP A 33 7.43 -13.32 -1.87
CA ASP A 33 7.41 -13.69 -3.28
C ASP A 33 8.24 -12.70 -4.12
N TYR A 34 8.23 -12.88 -5.45
CA TYR A 34 8.69 -11.89 -6.41
C TYR A 34 8.05 -10.51 -6.14
N PRO A 35 8.81 -9.39 -6.22
CA PRO A 35 10.21 -9.27 -6.66
C PRO A 35 11.27 -9.42 -5.55
N PHE A 36 10.86 -9.68 -4.30
CA PHE A 36 11.78 -9.77 -3.15
C PHE A 36 12.61 -11.05 -3.12
N VAL A 37 12.02 -12.13 -3.63
CA VAL A 37 12.62 -13.46 -3.65
C VAL A 37 12.88 -13.87 -5.10
N HIS A 38 14.05 -14.46 -5.33
CA HIS A 38 14.39 -15.00 -6.63
C HIS A 38 13.44 -16.15 -6.99
N THR A 39 12.80 -16.07 -8.16
CA THR A 39 11.88 -17.10 -8.63
C THR A 39 12.63 -18.37 -9.01
N HIS A 40 12.03 -19.54 -8.81
CA HIS A 40 12.57 -20.85 -9.22
C HIS A 40 12.44 -21.10 -10.75
N GLY A 41 12.67 -20.07 -11.55
CA GLY A 41 12.47 -20.06 -12.99
C GLY A 41 12.37 -18.63 -13.53
N PRO A 42 12.13 -18.46 -14.85
CA PRO A 42 11.88 -17.15 -15.44
C PRO A 42 10.68 -16.45 -14.79
N VAL A 43 10.74 -15.12 -14.71
CA VAL A 43 9.60 -14.29 -14.29
C VAL A 43 8.43 -14.52 -15.25
N SER A 44 7.25 -14.82 -14.71
CA SER A 44 6.05 -14.98 -15.54
C SER A 44 5.59 -13.62 -16.08
N HIS A 45 4.91 -13.63 -17.24
CA HIS A 45 4.35 -12.40 -17.81
C HIS A 45 3.43 -11.67 -16.82
N GLN A 46 2.66 -12.41 -16.02
CA GLN A 46 1.79 -11.79 -15.01
C GLN A 46 2.59 -11.09 -13.92
N GLN A 47 3.67 -11.70 -13.42
CA GLN A 47 4.55 -11.08 -12.41
C GLN A 47 5.20 -9.82 -12.94
N LEU A 48 5.69 -9.86 -14.18
CA LEU A 48 6.29 -8.69 -14.83
C LEU A 48 5.29 -7.54 -14.99
N ILE A 49 4.07 -7.82 -15.46
CA ILE A 49 3.04 -6.79 -15.61
C ILE A 49 2.61 -6.22 -14.26
N ASN A 50 2.56 -7.04 -13.21
CA ASN A 50 2.27 -6.56 -11.86
C ASN A 50 3.34 -5.58 -11.37
N GLU A 51 4.61 -5.94 -11.49
CA GLU A 51 5.72 -5.05 -11.11
C GLU A 51 5.71 -3.76 -11.94
N LEU A 52 5.42 -3.84 -13.23
CA LEU A 52 5.31 -2.65 -14.08
C LEU A 52 4.20 -1.71 -13.60
N ASN A 53 3.02 -2.25 -13.29
CA ASN A 53 1.91 -1.45 -12.73
C ASN A 53 2.29 -0.81 -11.39
N GLU A 54 3.07 -1.50 -10.57
CA GLU A 54 3.55 -1.00 -9.29
C GLU A 54 4.59 0.12 -9.47
N LEU A 55 5.50 -0.02 -10.43
CA LEU A 55 6.42 1.06 -10.82
C LEU A 55 5.67 2.29 -11.35
N GLU A 56 4.66 2.09 -12.19
CA GLU A 56 3.80 3.18 -12.69
C GLU A 56 3.05 3.87 -11.55
N SER A 57 2.60 3.12 -10.54
CA SER A 57 1.91 3.67 -9.36
C SER A 57 2.80 4.63 -8.54
N VAL A 58 4.13 4.45 -8.61
CA VAL A 58 5.12 5.34 -7.99
C VAL A 58 5.74 6.32 -8.99
N GLY A 59 5.11 6.50 -10.15
CA GLY A 59 5.43 7.55 -11.12
C GLY A 59 6.45 7.18 -12.19
N TYR A 60 6.72 5.89 -12.41
CA TYR A 60 7.40 5.46 -13.64
C TYR A 60 6.48 5.66 -14.85
N ASN A 61 7.02 6.06 -15.99
CA ASN A 61 6.27 6.13 -17.24
C ASN A 61 7.03 5.33 -18.31
N PRO A 62 6.61 4.11 -18.67
CA PRO A 62 7.30 3.30 -19.68
C PRO A 62 7.17 3.87 -21.10
N SER A 63 6.22 4.78 -21.34
CA SER A 63 6.01 5.42 -22.64
C SER A 63 6.93 6.62 -22.88
N SER A 64 7.84 6.95 -21.95
CA SER A 64 8.78 8.07 -22.11
C SER A 64 9.77 7.86 -23.26
N GLY A 65 10.06 6.63 -23.69
CA GLY A 65 10.86 6.38 -24.90
C GLY A 65 12.32 6.83 -24.78
N ASP A 66 12.84 7.52 -25.81
CA ASP A 66 14.26 7.91 -25.97
C ASP A 66 14.67 9.16 -25.13
N GLU A 67 13.92 9.49 -24.09
CA GLU A 67 14.32 10.57 -23.16
C GLU A 67 15.70 10.24 -22.56
N SER A 68 16.56 11.25 -22.46
CA SER A 68 17.98 11.07 -22.05
C SER A 68 18.17 10.58 -20.60
N SER A 69 17.07 10.39 -19.87
CA SER A 69 17.01 10.03 -18.45
C SER A 69 16.97 8.51 -18.21
N TYR A 70 17.02 7.67 -19.24
CA TYR A 70 17.26 6.23 -19.02
C TYR A 70 18.73 5.97 -18.65
N PRO A 71 19.03 5.25 -17.56
CA PRO A 71 18.10 4.51 -16.68
C PRO A 71 17.60 5.29 -15.44
N ASP A 72 18.09 6.49 -15.14
CA ASP A 72 17.79 7.25 -13.91
C ASP A 72 16.30 7.26 -13.49
N ASP A 73 15.36 7.35 -14.44
CA ASP A 73 13.92 7.35 -14.15
C ASP A 73 13.41 6.03 -13.57
N ILE A 74 13.88 4.88 -14.10
CA ILE A 74 13.46 3.57 -13.60
C ILE A 74 14.12 3.27 -12.25
N ASP A 75 15.39 3.65 -12.08
CA ASP A 75 16.11 3.48 -10.81
C ASP A 75 15.45 4.31 -9.70
N SER A 76 15.06 5.55 -10.01
CA SER A 76 14.35 6.42 -9.09
C SER A 76 12.97 5.88 -8.73
N ALA A 77 12.24 5.30 -9.69
CA ALA A 77 10.95 4.66 -9.44
C ALA A 77 11.09 3.41 -8.59
N GLN A 78 12.06 2.54 -8.88
CA GLN A 78 12.36 1.36 -8.05
C GLN A 78 12.67 1.75 -6.61
N ALA A 79 13.47 2.80 -6.39
CA ALA A 79 13.76 3.28 -5.04
C ALA A 79 12.48 3.73 -4.28
N ARG A 80 11.55 4.42 -4.97
CA ARG A 80 10.26 4.79 -4.38
C ARG A 80 9.40 3.54 -4.09
N LEU A 81 9.34 2.59 -5.02
CA LEU A 81 8.58 1.35 -4.86
C LEU A 81 9.10 0.52 -3.68
N MET A 82 10.41 0.38 -3.52
CA MET A 82 11.00 -0.32 -2.37
C MET A 82 10.61 0.33 -1.03
N ASN A 83 10.50 1.66 -0.99
CA ASN A 83 10.01 2.35 0.20
C ASN A 83 8.53 2.07 0.48
N GLU A 84 7.69 1.84 -0.52
CA GLU A 84 6.29 1.43 -0.30
C GLU A 84 6.20 -0.01 0.17
N TYR A 85 6.94 -0.93 -0.48
CA TYR A 85 7.02 -2.32 -0.04
C TYR A 85 7.48 -2.47 1.41
N GLN A 86 8.44 -1.66 1.85
CA GLN A 86 8.88 -1.68 3.26
C GLN A 86 7.75 -1.30 4.22
N LYS A 87 6.91 -0.32 3.87
CA LYS A 87 5.75 0.07 4.69
C LYS A 87 4.71 -1.05 4.71
N ASP A 88 4.44 -1.65 3.57
CA ASP A 88 3.42 -2.68 3.43
C ASP A 88 3.80 -3.97 4.17
N CYS A 89 5.05 -4.41 4.02
CA CYS A 89 5.52 -5.64 4.61
C CYS A 89 5.83 -5.53 6.11
N THR A 90 6.14 -4.33 6.62
CA THR A 90 6.20 -4.10 8.08
C THR A 90 4.80 -4.02 8.70
N GLY A 91 3.81 -3.47 8.00
CA GLY A 91 2.41 -3.46 8.42
C GLY A 91 1.80 -4.87 8.49
N ALA A 92 2.09 -5.72 7.51
CA ALA A 92 1.61 -7.10 7.43
C ALA A 92 2.06 -7.97 8.62
N ALA A 93 3.30 -7.80 9.10
CA ALA A 93 3.79 -8.52 10.28
C ALA A 93 2.96 -8.18 11.54
N ASN A 94 2.51 -6.92 11.66
CA ASN A 94 1.75 -6.46 12.82
C ASN A 94 0.27 -6.92 12.78
N THR A 95 -0.33 -7.06 11.59
CA THR A 95 -1.72 -7.54 11.45
C THR A 95 -1.85 -9.03 11.70
N VAL A 96 -0.89 -9.86 11.27
CA VAL A 96 -0.86 -11.30 11.58
C VAL A 96 -0.73 -11.53 13.09
N ALA A 97 0.12 -10.75 13.77
CA ALA A 97 0.29 -10.86 15.22
C ALA A 97 -0.98 -10.49 16.00
N SER A 98 -1.82 -9.59 15.48
CA SER A 98 -3.05 -9.14 16.15
C SER A 98 -4.27 -10.04 15.91
N ASN A 99 -4.25 -10.93 14.92
CA ASN A 99 -5.38 -11.80 14.56
C ASN A 99 -5.27 -13.24 15.13
N GLY A 100 -4.23 -13.50 15.94
CA GLY A 100 -3.88 -14.84 16.44
C GLY A 100 -4.09 -15.06 17.94
N ASN A 101 -4.91 -14.26 18.64
CA ASN A 101 -5.22 -14.44 20.07
C ASN A 101 -6.72 -14.54 20.34
#